data_AF-A0A7Y0BWZ6-F1
#
_entry.id   AF-A0A7Y0BWZ6-F1
#
_cell.length_a   1.000
_cell.length_b   1.000
_cell.length_c   1.000
_cell.angle_alpha   90.00
_cell.angle_beta   90.00
_cell.angle_gamma   90.00
#
_symmetry.space_group_name_H-M   'P 1'
#
loop_
_entity.id
_entity.type
_entity.pdbx_description
1 polymer ?
#
loop_
_entity_poly.entity_id
_entity_poly.type
_entity_poly.pdbx_seq_one_letter_code
_entity_poly.pdbx_strand_id
1 'polypeptide(L)'
;MNANHHRRSDLVRFAIRAMSERGLQAEFSVGVEKQLRSIAGPASEAASADISDLTHLLWCSIDNDDSLDLDQLTVCEVFDNGSVKLLVAIADVDALVKKGSAIDEHARANTTSVYTSARIFPMLPERLSTDLSSLNFDEDRLALVTEMVFHADATLASATLYRARVRSKAKLAYDAVSAWLDGEGALPAAAAAVPGMEAQLRTQDALAQQLRVLRHAEGSLEFETFQPRAVFEGERVIAIAQQVQNRARQLIEEVMIATNGCAARYLASRGGASLRRVVRSPERWLRIAAVALEYGVTLPPEPDSKALEAFLAKRHKADPLRFPDLSLIIVKLMGRGEYVVETPGGPPIGHFGLAVRDYTHSTAPNRRFPDLITSRLLKAALAAKPPPYSNAELGALALHCTRQEDAAQKVERQMRKSEAALLLESHVGQRYDALVTGATADGVWVRLFSPPAEGKLVSGAAGLKVGDKVHVKLVATNVERGFIDFVLLE
;
A
#
# COMPACT_ATOMS: atom_id res chain seq x y z
N MET A 1 40.65 -17.14 3.74
CA MET A 1 39.97 -16.49 4.88
C MET A 1 38.50 -16.81 4.76
N ASN A 2 37.90 -17.45 5.76
CA ASN A 2 36.48 -17.81 5.74
C ASN A 2 35.63 -16.55 5.63
N ALA A 3 35.20 -16.20 4.42
CA ALA A 3 34.23 -15.14 4.22
C ALA A 3 32.91 -15.65 4.83
N ASN A 4 32.62 -15.16 6.04
CA ASN A 4 31.33 -15.33 6.67
C ASN A 4 30.32 -14.53 5.83
N HIS A 5 29.81 -15.15 4.77
CA HIS A 5 28.80 -14.54 3.92
C HIS A 5 27.54 -14.41 4.77
N HIS A 6 26.99 -13.20 4.77
CA HIS A 6 25.74 -12.93 5.46
C HIS A 6 24.63 -13.83 4.88
N ARG A 7 23.63 -14.16 5.72
CA ARG A 7 22.49 -15.00 5.37
C ARG A 7 21.18 -14.31 5.70
N ARG A 8 20.07 -14.89 5.26
CA ARG A 8 18.72 -14.41 5.58
C ARG A 8 18.53 -14.22 7.09
N SER A 9 19.03 -15.12 7.93
CA SER A 9 18.99 -14.96 9.39
C SER A 9 19.63 -13.67 9.92
N ASP A 10 20.68 -13.17 9.26
CA ASP A 10 21.37 -11.93 9.67
C ASP A 10 20.50 -10.71 9.35
N LEU A 11 19.85 -10.70 8.18
CA LEU A 11 18.88 -9.67 7.81
C LEU A 11 17.71 -9.60 8.80
N VAL A 12 17.23 -10.75 9.29
CA VAL A 12 16.21 -10.78 10.35
C VAL A 12 16.70 -10.10 11.62
N ARG A 13 17.93 -10.38 12.07
CA ARG A 13 18.51 -9.71 13.25
C ARG A 13 18.67 -8.20 13.04
N PHE A 14 19.10 -7.77 11.85
CA PHE A 14 19.21 -6.35 11.50
C PHE A 14 17.84 -5.66 11.50
N ALA A 15 16.81 -6.33 10.98
CA ALA A 15 15.44 -5.82 11.00
C ALA A 15 14.90 -5.66 12.43
N ILE A 16 15.09 -6.66 13.29
CA ILE A 16 14.69 -6.60 14.71
C ILE A 16 15.35 -5.40 15.41
N ARG A 17 16.67 -5.23 15.21
CA ARG A 17 17.41 -4.09 15.77
C ARG A 17 16.87 -2.76 15.24
N ALA A 18 16.70 -2.64 13.92
CA ALA A 18 16.21 -1.42 13.28
C ALA A 18 14.79 -1.05 13.75
N MET A 19 13.92 -2.04 13.98
CA MET A 19 12.60 -1.86 14.58
C MET A 19 12.69 -1.34 16.01
N SER A 20 13.49 -2.00 16.86
CA SER A 20 13.65 -1.60 18.26
C SER A 20 14.19 -0.18 18.40
N GLU A 21 15.19 0.21 17.60
CA GLU A 21 15.77 1.56 17.59
C GLU A 21 14.74 2.65 17.21
N ARG A 22 13.63 2.26 16.57
CA ARG A 22 12.57 3.17 16.12
C ARG A 22 11.27 3.01 16.91
N GLY A 23 11.30 2.28 18.03
CA GLY A 23 10.14 2.10 18.91
C GLY A 23 9.06 1.19 18.33
N LEU A 24 9.42 0.25 17.44
CA LEU A 24 8.56 -0.82 16.95
C LEU A 24 8.86 -2.12 17.70
N GLN A 25 7.86 -2.99 17.82
CA GLN A 25 7.93 -4.26 18.51
C GLN A 25 8.02 -5.41 17.50
N ALA A 26 9.17 -6.09 17.46
CA ALA A 26 9.39 -7.19 16.52
C ALA A 26 8.71 -8.51 16.94
N GLU A 27 8.46 -8.68 18.24
CA GLU A 27 7.96 -9.92 18.84
C GLU A 27 6.71 -9.63 19.68
N PHE A 28 5.81 -10.60 19.77
CA PHE A 28 4.58 -10.50 20.56
C PHE A 28 4.84 -10.72 22.05
N SER A 29 4.12 -9.99 22.90
CA SER A 29 4.24 -10.14 24.35
C SER A 29 3.52 -11.40 24.85
N VAL A 30 3.85 -11.85 26.06
CA VAL A 30 3.12 -12.96 26.73
C VAL A 30 1.63 -12.65 26.86
N GLY A 31 1.27 -11.37 27.01
CA GLY A 31 -0.13 -10.93 27.05
C GLY A 31 -0.85 -11.16 25.71
N VAL A 32 -0.18 -10.85 24.60
CA VAL A 32 -0.69 -11.14 23.24
C VAL A 32 -0.89 -12.63 23.04
N GLU A 33 0.11 -13.44 23.37
CA GLU A 33 0.03 -14.91 23.22
C GLU A 33 -1.07 -15.54 24.09
N LYS A 34 -1.26 -15.00 25.32
CA LYS A 34 -2.35 -15.44 26.20
C LYS A 34 -3.72 -15.08 25.60
N GLN A 35 -3.88 -13.86 25.08
CA GLN A 35 -5.13 -13.46 24.41
C GLN A 35 -5.39 -14.31 23.17
N LEU A 36 -4.40 -14.51 22.31
CA LEU A 36 -4.55 -15.29 21.07
C LEU A 36 -5.03 -16.73 21.37
N ARG A 37 -4.46 -17.38 22.39
CA ARG A 37 -4.89 -18.73 22.82
C ARG A 37 -6.32 -18.78 23.34
N SER A 38 -6.87 -17.66 23.82
CA SER A 38 -8.27 -17.60 24.27
C SER A 38 -9.27 -17.48 23.12
N ILE A 39 -8.81 -17.16 21.90
CA ILE A 39 -9.67 -17.08 20.71
C ILE A 39 -9.87 -18.48 20.13
N ALA A 40 -11.09 -18.99 20.28
CA ALA A 40 -11.44 -20.36 19.90
C ALA A 40 -11.68 -20.54 18.39
N GLY A 41 -12.05 -19.48 17.68
CA GLY A 41 -12.32 -19.52 16.24
C GLY A 41 -12.62 -18.14 15.66
N PRO A 42 -12.94 -18.06 14.36
CA PRO A 42 -13.36 -16.82 13.71
C PRO A 42 -14.54 -16.17 14.44
N ALA A 43 -14.68 -14.86 14.28
CA ALA A 43 -15.86 -14.18 14.82
C ALA A 43 -17.13 -14.75 14.19
N SER A 44 -18.08 -15.14 15.04
CA SER A 44 -19.41 -15.57 14.62
C SER A 44 -20.45 -14.77 15.37
N GLU A 45 -21.43 -14.28 14.61
CA GLU A 45 -22.64 -13.67 15.13
C GLU A 45 -23.80 -14.33 14.39
N ALA A 46 -24.87 -14.68 15.11
CA ALA A 46 -26.04 -15.26 14.48
C ALA A 46 -26.62 -14.26 13.47
N ALA A 47 -27.20 -14.77 12.38
CA ALA A 47 -27.96 -13.95 11.46
C ALA A 47 -29.03 -13.17 12.26
N SER A 48 -28.98 -11.86 12.15
CA SER A 48 -29.89 -10.94 12.82
C SER A 48 -30.34 -9.89 11.81
N ALA A 49 -31.28 -9.02 12.19
CA ALA A 49 -31.65 -7.88 11.34
C ALA A 49 -30.46 -6.96 10.99
N ASP A 50 -29.34 -7.07 11.73
CA ASP A 50 -28.16 -6.22 11.60
C ASP A 50 -27.02 -6.87 10.80
N ILE A 51 -27.14 -8.15 10.41
CA ILE A 51 -26.11 -8.89 9.65
C ILE A 51 -26.73 -9.59 8.45
N SER A 52 -26.48 -9.05 7.27
CA SER A 52 -26.95 -9.60 5.99
C SER A 52 -26.21 -10.89 5.60
N ASP A 53 -26.89 -11.85 4.99
CA ASP A 53 -26.24 -13.02 4.40
C ASP A 53 -25.95 -12.81 2.91
N LEU A 54 -24.68 -12.60 2.58
CA LEU A 54 -24.20 -12.41 1.21
C LEU A 54 -23.28 -13.56 0.76
N THR A 55 -23.31 -14.71 1.44
CA THR A 55 -22.46 -15.87 1.13
C THR A 55 -22.74 -16.50 -0.23
N HIS A 56 -23.89 -16.17 -0.83
CA HIS A 56 -24.31 -16.67 -2.15
C HIS A 56 -23.69 -15.90 -3.33
N LEU A 57 -23.17 -14.68 -3.11
CA LEU A 57 -22.57 -13.87 -4.17
C LEU A 57 -21.21 -14.43 -4.63
N LEU A 58 -20.80 -14.05 -5.84
CA LEU A 58 -19.56 -14.46 -6.49
C LEU A 58 -18.34 -13.68 -5.99
N TRP A 59 -18.17 -13.58 -4.67
CA TRP A 59 -17.04 -12.90 -4.05
C TRP A 59 -15.70 -13.49 -4.49
N CYS A 60 -14.73 -12.65 -4.82
CA CYS A 60 -13.35 -13.05 -5.04
C CYS A 60 -12.36 -12.13 -4.33
N SER A 61 -11.18 -12.66 -4.01
CA SER A 61 -10.01 -11.86 -3.63
C SER A 61 -9.02 -11.81 -4.79
N ILE A 62 -8.26 -10.72 -4.91
CA ILE A 62 -7.15 -10.59 -5.86
C ILE A 62 -5.97 -10.01 -5.07
N ASP A 63 -4.94 -10.83 -4.86
CA ASP A 63 -3.82 -10.53 -3.96
C ASP A 63 -2.48 -11.01 -4.56
N ASN A 64 -1.37 -10.95 -3.82
CA ASN A 64 -0.15 -11.64 -4.25
C ASN A 64 -0.33 -13.16 -4.07
N ASP A 65 0.42 -13.97 -4.83
CA ASP A 65 0.29 -15.43 -4.82
C ASP A 65 0.39 -16.02 -3.40
N ASP A 66 1.33 -15.49 -2.63
CA ASP A 66 1.74 -15.87 -1.28
C ASP A 66 0.98 -15.13 -0.17
N SER A 67 0.05 -14.23 -0.50
CA SER A 67 -0.79 -13.56 0.51
C SER A 67 -1.74 -14.54 1.19
N LEU A 68 -1.79 -14.47 2.52
CA LEU A 68 -2.70 -15.24 3.38
C LEU A 68 -3.58 -14.34 4.26
N ASP A 69 -3.19 -13.08 4.44
CA ASP A 69 -3.89 -12.05 5.20
C ASP A 69 -4.86 -11.28 4.29
N LEU A 70 -5.94 -11.95 3.87
CA LEU A 70 -6.86 -11.42 2.87
C LEU A 70 -7.84 -10.45 3.53
N ASP A 71 -7.60 -9.15 3.36
CA ASP A 71 -8.41 -8.09 3.95
C ASP A 71 -9.77 -7.89 3.28
N GLN A 72 -9.89 -8.24 1.99
CA GLN A 72 -10.96 -7.74 1.14
C GLN A 72 -11.48 -8.75 0.11
N LEU A 73 -12.77 -8.69 -0.17
CA LEU A 73 -13.42 -9.38 -1.29
C LEU A 73 -14.23 -8.38 -2.14
N THR A 74 -14.34 -8.64 -3.44
CA THR A 74 -15.10 -7.82 -4.38
C THR A 74 -16.10 -8.65 -5.17
N VAL A 75 -17.23 -8.04 -5.53
CA VAL A 75 -18.23 -8.61 -6.45
C VAL A 75 -19.02 -7.48 -7.12
N CYS A 76 -19.46 -7.69 -8.37
CA CYS A 76 -20.27 -6.75 -9.12
C CYS A 76 -21.62 -7.34 -9.55
N GLU A 77 -22.61 -6.49 -9.73
CA GLU A 77 -23.85 -6.77 -10.45
C GLU A 77 -24.07 -5.66 -11.47
N VAL A 78 -24.45 -6.03 -12.70
CA VAL A 78 -24.76 -5.08 -13.77
C VAL A 78 -26.27 -4.97 -13.93
N PHE A 79 -26.78 -3.74 -13.96
CA PHE A 79 -28.18 -3.46 -14.22
C PHE A 79 -28.45 -3.26 -15.71
N ASP A 80 -29.71 -3.45 -16.13
CA ASP A 80 -30.12 -3.34 -17.54
C ASP A 80 -29.80 -1.97 -18.19
N ASN A 81 -29.74 -0.92 -17.37
CA ASN A 81 -29.43 0.44 -17.81
C ASN A 81 -27.91 0.71 -17.91
N GLY A 82 -27.06 -0.31 -17.74
CA GLY A 82 -25.61 -0.20 -17.76
C GLY A 82 -24.99 0.33 -16.46
N SER A 83 -25.78 0.60 -15.43
CA SER A 83 -25.25 0.94 -14.10
C SER A 83 -24.65 -0.31 -13.44
N VAL A 84 -23.60 -0.12 -12.62
CA VAL A 84 -22.89 -1.22 -11.95
C VAL A 84 -23.00 -1.06 -10.45
N LYS A 85 -23.48 -2.09 -9.76
CA LYS A 85 -23.39 -2.22 -8.31
C LYS A 85 -22.13 -2.99 -7.96
N LEU A 86 -21.19 -2.35 -7.29
CA LEU A 86 -19.96 -2.93 -6.77
C LEU A 86 -20.08 -3.07 -5.26
N LEU A 87 -19.84 -4.27 -4.75
CA LEU A 87 -19.74 -4.52 -3.31
C LEU A 87 -18.30 -4.85 -2.95
N VAL A 88 -17.84 -4.26 -1.86
CA VAL A 88 -16.53 -4.53 -1.26
C VAL A 88 -16.74 -4.95 0.18
N ALA A 89 -16.32 -6.17 0.51
CA ALA A 89 -16.36 -6.71 1.86
C ALA A 89 -14.97 -6.60 2.49
N ILE A 90 -14.87 -5.98 3.66
CA ILE A 90 -13.65 -5.83 4.44
C ILE A 90 -13.73 -6.66 5.72
N ALA A 91 -12.66 -7.40 6.04
CA ALA A 91 -12.54 -8.25 7.23
C ALA A 91 -12.95 -7.52 8.53
N ASP A 92 -13.86 -8.11 9.31
CA ASP A 92 -14.32 -7.55 10.60
C ASP A 92 -13.33 -7.87 11.74
N VAL A 93 -12.11 -7.32 11.66
CA VAL A 93 -11.02 -7.61 12.61
C VAL A 93 -11.35 -7.17 14.04
N ASP A 94 -12.08 -6.06 14.24
CA ASP A 94 -12.44 -5.60 15.59
C ASP A 94 -13.44 -6.53 16.30
N ALA A 95 -14.09 -7.44 15.57
CA ALA A 95 -14.89 -8.49 16.17
C ALA A 95 -14.05 -9.36 17.13
N LEU A 96 -12.78 -9.61 16.78
CA LEU A 96 -11.82 -10.38 17.58
C LEU A 96 -10.83 -9.51 18.38
N VAL A 97 -10.50 -8.32 17.85
CA VAL A 97 -9.54 -7.39 18.48
C VAL A 97 -10.28 -6.22 19.11
N LYS A 98 -10.66 -6.36 20.39
CA LYS A 98 -11.32 -5.29 21.14
C LYS A 98 -10.33 -4.20 21.55
N LYS A 99 -10.80 -2.95 21.52
CA LYS A 99 -10.05 -1.78 21.98
C LYS A 99 -9.54 -2.00 23.41
N GLY A 100 -8.25 -1.76 23.66
CA GLY A 100 -7.59 -1.92 24.95
C GLY A 100 -7.21 -3.37 25.31
N SER A 101 -7.37 -4.32 24.39
CA SER A 101 -6.84 -5.67 24.58
C SER A 101 -5.33 -5.73 24.29
N ALA A 102 -4.64 -6.80 24.72
CA ALA A 102 -3.19 -6.93 24.52
C ALA A 102 -2.79 -6.93 23.02
N ILE A 103 -3.59 -7.59 22.17
CA ILE A 103 -3.42 -7.56 20.72
C ILE A 103 -3.63 -6.15 20.18
N ASP A 104 -4.64 -5.42 20.67
CA ASP A 104 -4.91 -4.03 20.27
C ASP A 104 -3.76 -3.09 20.65
N GLU A 105 -3.19 -3.25 21.84
CA GLU A 105 -2.05 -2.46 22.29
C GLU A 105 -0.80 -2.69 21.42
N HIS A 106 -0.53 -3.94 21.03
CA HIS A 106 0.55 -4.26 20.10
C HIS A 106 0.26 -3.70 18.70
N ALA A 107 -0.96 -3.86 18.19
CA ALA A 107 -1.38 -3.30 16.91
C ALA A 107 -1.24 -1.77 16.90
N ARG A 108 -1.60 -1.09 18.00
CA ARG A 108 -1.36 0.34 18.19
C ARG A 108 0.13 0.65 18.17
N ALA A 109 0.94 -0.08 18.94
CA ALA A 109 2.38 0.16 19.05
C ALA A 109 3.07 0.11 17.69
N ASN A 110 2.77 -0.90 16.88
CA ASN A 110 3.38 -1.05 15.54
C ASN A 110 2.68 -0.22 14.47
N THR A 111 1.37 0.04 14.61
CA THR A 111 0.49 0.74 13.66
C THR A 111 0.31 0.04 12.30
N THR A 112 1.36 -0.59 11.77
CA THR A 112 1.34 -1.29 10.49
C THR A 112 2.21 -2.54 10.57
N SER A 113 1.90 -3.54 9.74
CA SER A 113 2.85 -4.64 9.47
C SER A 113 4.09 -4.06 8.80
N VAL A 114 5.27 -4.61 9.13
CA VAL A 114 6.57 -4.21 8.54
C VAL A 114 7.03 -5.30 7.59
N TYR A 115 7.15 -4.96 6.30
CA TYR A 115 7.48 -5.91 5.24
C TYR A 115 8.95 -5.82 4.87
N THR A 116 9.75 -6.78 5.32
CA THR A 116 11.12 -7.00 4.84
C THR A 116 11.15 -8.25 3.96
N SER A 117 12.09 -8.34 3.02
CA SER A 117 12.16 -9.51 2.13
C SER A 117 12.62 -10.77 2.90
N ALA A 118 13.35 -10.58 4.01
CA ALA A 118 13.79 -11.69 4.87
C ALA A 118 12.65 -12.24 5.75
N ARG A 119 11.84 -11.37 6.37
CA ARG A 119 10.73 -11.72 7.27
C ARG A 119 9.69 -10.61 7.32
N ILE A 120 8.41 -10.98 7.34
CA ILE A 120 7.31 -10.06 7.63
C ILE A 120 7.15 -9.98 9.14
N PHE A 121 7.00 -8.78 9.69
CA PHE A 121 6.70 -8.55 11.10
C PHE A 121 5.25 -8.04 11.18
N PRO A 122 4.28 -8.93 11.42
CA PRO A 122 2.89 -8.56 11.25
C PRO A 122 2.39 -7.70 12.42
N MET A 123 1.45 -6.79 12.13
CA MET A 123 0.79 -5.96 13.15
C MET A 123 -0.07 -6.80 14.10
N LEU A 124 -0.62 -7.90 13.59
CA LEU A 124 -1.45 -8.84 14.33
C LEU A 124 -0.78 -10.21 14.33
N PRO A 125 -1.01 -11.06 15.34
CA PRO A 125 -0.48 -12.42 15.33
C PRO A 125 -0.92 -13.20 14.09
N GLU A 126 -0.02 -14.02 13.53
CA GLU A 126 -0.26 -14.70 12.24
C GLU A 126 -1.57 -15.49 12.23
N ARG A 127 -1.83 -16.32 13.25
CA ARG A 127 -3.09 -17.06 13.36
C ARG A 127 -4.31 -16.14 13.30
N LEU A 128 -4.22 -14.92 13.82
CA LEU A 128 -5.31 -13.98 13.71
C LEU A 128 -5.45 -13.48 12.27
N SER A 129 -4.39 -12.89 11.71
CA SER A 129 -4.45 -12.20 10.42
C SER A 129 -4.59 -13.12 9.21
N THR A 130 -4.08 -14.36 9.25
CA THR A 130 -4.08 -15.29 8.11
C THR A 130 -5.16 -16.37 8.18
N ASP A 131 -5.80 -16.54 9.34
CA ASP A 131 -6.84 -17.54 9.56
C ASP A 131 -8.11 -16.88 10.10
N LEU A 132 -8.10 -16.43 11.36
CA LEU A 132 -9.32 -16.10 12.08
C LEU A 132 -10.06 -14.86 11.55
N SER A 133 -9.35 -13.86 11.02
CA SER A 133 -9.95 -12.66 10.41
C SER A 133 -9.74 -12.57 8.90
N SER A 134 -8.88 -13.41 8.31
CA SER A 134 -8.69 -13.45 6.86
C SER A 134 -9.98 -13.87 6.15
N LEU A 135 -10.27 -13.25 5.01
CA LEU A 135 -11.38 -13.61 4.12
C LEU A 135 -11.04 -14.82 3.23
N ASN A 136 -10.68 -15.93 3.88
CA ASN A 136 -10.20 -17.16 3.25
C ASN A 136 -11.20 -17.80 2.29
N PHE A 137 -10.66 -18.56 1.33
CA PHE A 137 -11.42 -19.27 0.30
C PHE A 137 -12.39 -20.30 0.91
N ASP A 138 -13.65 -20.29 0.45
CA ASP A 138 -14.75 -21.18 0.87
C ASP A 138 -15.06 -21.17 2.38
N GLU A 139 -14.72 -20.08 3.06
CA GLU A 139 -15.03 -19.91 4.48
C GLU A 139 -16.00 -18.75 4.72
N ASP A 140 -16.96 -18.97 5.62
CA ASP A 140 -17.84 -17.90 6.10
C ASP A 140 -17.07 -16.95 7.01
N ARG A 141 -17.16 -15.65 6.72
CA ARG A 141 -16.55 -14.58 7.51
C ARG A 141 -17.48 -13.40 7.68
N LEU A 142 -17.40 -12.74 8.85
CA LEU A 142 -18.02 -11.45 9.07
C LEU A 142 -17.20 -10.36 8.38
N ALA A 143 -17.91 -9.43 7.74
CA ALA A 143 -17.32 -8.30 7.05
C ALA A 143 -18.14 -7.02 7.22
N LEU A 144 -17.45 -5.89 7.13
CA LEU A 144 -18.06 -4.61 6.81
C LEU A 144 -18.16 -4.51 5.29
N VAL A 145 -19.38 -4.36 4.77
CA VAL A 145 -19.64 -4.26 3.34
C VAL A 145 -19.94 -2.82 2.97
N THR A 146 -19.23 -2.32 1.97
CA THR A 146 -19.56 -1.08 1.27
C THR A 146 -20.18 -1.45 -0.08
N GLU A 147 -21.46 -1.15 -0.24
CA GLU A 147 -22.18 -1.28 -1.49
C GLU A 147 -22.19 0.07 -2.20
N MET A 148 -21.74 0.10 -3.45
CA MET A 148 -21.63 1.30 -4.27
C MET A 148 -22.37 1.08 -5.59
N VAL A 149 -23.28 1.97 -5.94
CA VAL A 149 -23.94 1.97 -7.26
C VAL A 149 -23.31 3.06 -8.10
N PHE A 150 -22.79 2.68 -9.26
CA PHE A 150 -22.21 3.58 -10.25
C PHE A 150 -23.13 3.67 -11.46
N HIS A 151 -23.30 4.89 -11.98
CA HIS A 151 -23.92 5.10 -13.29
C HIS A 151 -23.03 4.52 -14.40
N ALA A 152 -23.57 4.42 -15.62
CA ALA A 152 -22.84 3.88 -16.78
C ALA A 152 -21.56 4.67 -17.13
N ASP A 153 -21.45 5.92 -16.67
CA ASP A 153 -20.27 6.79 -16.81
C ASP A 153 -19.29 6.67 -15.62
N ALA A 154 -19.49 5.68 -14.74
CA ALA A 154 -18.73 5.44 -13.51
C ALA A 154 -18.82 6.54 -12.45
N THR A 155 -19.76 7.49 -12.57
CA THR A 155 -20.06 8.42 -11.47
C THR A 155 -20.82 7.69 -10.36
N LEU A 156 -20.48 7.97 -9.10
CA LEU A 156 -21.10 7.33 -7.94
C LEU A 156 -22.53 7.86 -7.73
N ALA A 157 -23.53 6.99 -7.88
CA ALA A 157 -24.94 7.28 -7.69
C ALA A 157 -25.35 7.21 -6.21
N SER A 158 -24.93 6.14 -5.52
CA SER A 158 -25.24 5.92 -4.11
C SER A 158 -24.21 5.00 -3.46
N ALA A 159 -24.11 5.09 -2.13
CA ALA A 159 -23.30 4.18 -1.34
C ALA A 159 -23.99 3.86 0.00
N THR A 160 -23.96 2.59 0.39
CA THR A 160 -24.51 2.11 1.66
C THR A 160 -23.48 1.24 2.36
N LEU A 161 -23.40 1.36 3.69
CA LEU A 161 -22.53 0.52 4.51
C LEU A 161 -23.37 -0.32 5.46
N TYR A 162 -23.01 -1.59 5.62
CA TYR A 162 -23.67 -2.52 6.56
C TYR A 162 -22.73 -3.68 6.91
N ARG A 163 -23.13 -4.51 7.88
CA ARG A 163 -22.39 -5.73 8.23
C ARG A 163 -23.00 -6.92 7.50
N ALA A 164 -22.15 -7.85 7.07
CA ALA A 164 -22.61 -9.05 6.39
C ALA A 164 -21.74 -10.27 6.71
N ARG A 165 -22.31 -11.45 6.48
CA ARG A 165 -21.56 -12.69 6.30
C ARG A 165 -21.26 -12.89 4.82
N VAL A 166 -20.00 -13.12 4.49
CA VAL A 166 -19.52 -13.34 3.12
C VAL A 166 -18.75 -14.66 3.03
N ARG A 167 -18.63 -15.20 1.82
CA ARG A 167 -17.83 -16.39 1.55
C ARG A 167 -17.10 -16.22 0.22
N SER A 168 -15.78 -16.24 0.26
CA SER A 168 -14.94 -16.16 -0.95
C SER A 168 -15.15 -17.38 -1.84
N LYS A 169 -15.43 -17.15 -3.12
CA LYS A 169 -15.61 -18.17 -4.15
C LYS A 169 -14.34 -18.40 -4.98
N ALA A 170 -13.39 -17.47 -4.94
CA ALA A 170 -12.11 -17.62 -5.62
C ALA A 170 -11.04 -16.76 -4.93
N LYS A 171 -9.87 -17.36 -4.66
CA LYS A 171 -8.63 -16.63 -4.36
C LYS A 171 -7.85 -16.48 -5.67
N LEU A 172 -7.59 -15.25 -6.08
CA LEU A 172 -6.91 -14.95 -7.34
C LEU A 172 -5.61 -14.19 -7.06
N ALA A 173 -4.71 -14.26 -8.03
CA ALA A 173 -3.42 -13.59 -7.98
C ALA A 173 -3.35 -12.45 -8.98
N TYR A 174 -2.75 -11.33 -8.58
CA TYR A 174 -2.59 -10.15 -9.43
C TYR A 174 -1.97 -10.47 -10.80
N ASP A 175 -0.87 -11.21 -10.82
CA ASP A 175 -0.10 -11.43 -12.04
C ASP A 175 -0.85 -12.35 -13.01
N ALA A 176 -1.50 -13.39 -12.50
CA ALA A 176 -2.33 -14.28 -13.31
C ALA A 176 -3.59 -13.59 -13.86
N VAL A 177 -4.25 -12.75 -13.05
CA VAL A 177 -5.42 -11.98 -13.51
C VAL A 177 -5.01 -10.94 -14.55
N SER A 178 -3.90 -10.23 -14.35
CA SER A 178 -3.40 -9.25 -15.33
C SER A 178 -3.07 -9.92 -16.65
N ALA A 179 -2.27 -11.00 -16.63
CA ALA A 179 -1.92 -11.75 -17.84
C ALA A 179 -3.17 -12.17 -18.64
N TRP A 180 -4.22 -12.62 -17.96
CA TRP A 180 -5.49 -12.94 -18.60
C TRP A 180 -6.24 -11.71 -19.15
N LEU A 181 -6.34 -10.62 -18.39
CA LEU A 181 -6.97 -9.37 -18.85
C LEU A 181 -6.27 -8.78 -20.08
N ASP A 182 -4.96 -8.97 -20.17
CA ASP A 182 -4.10 -8.47 -21.24
C ASP A 182 -4.04 -9.44 -22.45
N GLY A 183 -4.66 -10.62 -22.35
CA GLY A 183 -4.71 -11.62 -23.43
C GLY A 183 -3.42 -12.45 -23.57
N GLU A 184 -2.53 -12.37 -22.59
CA GLU A 184 -1.23 -13.06 -22.54
C GLU A 184 -1.29 -14.38 -21.75
N GLY A 185 -2.42 -14.66 -21.09
CA GLY A 185 -2.64 -15.85 -20.27
C GLY A 185 -4.07 -16.38 -20.33
N ALA A 186 -4.26 -17.62 -19.87
CA ALA A 186 -5.59 -18.20 -19.69
C ALA A 186 -6.27 -17.66 -18.43
N LEU A 187 -7.61 -17.73 -18.37
CA LEU A 187 -8.37 -17.43 -17.16
C LEU A 187 -7.82 -18.28 -15.98
N PRO A 188 -7.51 -17.67 -14.82
CA PRO A 188 -6.98 -18.43 -13.68
C PRO A 188 -7.91 -19.59 -13.30
N ALA A 189 -7.33 -20.76 -12.98
CA ALA A 189 -8.11 -21.98 -12.73
C ALA A 189 -9.18 -21.80 -11.64
N ALA A 190 -8.87 -21.05 -10.58
CA ALA A 190 -9.82 -20.73 -9.51
C ALA A 190 -11.02 -19.90 -10.00
N ALA A 191 -10.82 -19.00 -10.97
CA ALA A 191 -11.91 -18.27 -11.61
C ALA A 191 -12.67 -19.15 -12.61
N ALA A 192 -11.97 -19.96 -13.42
CA ALA A 192 -12.58 -20.87 -14.39
C ALA A 192 -13.48 -21.93 -13.73
N ALA A 193 -13.18 -22.32 -12.49
CA ALA A 193 -13.99 -23.25 -11.71
C ALA A 193 -15.33 -22.66 -11.20
N VAL A 194 -15.52 -21.34 -11.29
CA VAL A 194 -16.70 -20.63 -10.77
C VAL A 194 -17.51 -20.02 -11.92
N PRO A 195 -18.68 -20.59 -12.25
CA PRO A 195 -19.55 -20.04 -13.30
C PRO A 195 -19.86 -18.55 -13.07
N GLY A 196 -19.66 -17.74 -14.12
CA GLY A 196 -19.88 -16.29 -14.08
C GLY A 196 -18.71 -15.46 -13.54
N MET A 197 -17.67 -16.07 -12.96
CA MET A 197 -16.52 -15.32 -12.43
C MET A 197 -15.73 -14.58 -13.52
N GLU A 198 -15.65 -15.12 -14.74
CA GLU A 198 -15.04 -14.40 -15.85
C GLU A 198 -15.74 -13.05 -16.12
N ALA A 199 -17.07 -13.07 -16.20
CA ALA A 199 -17.87 -11.87 -16.40
C ALA A 199 -17.74 -10.89 -15.22
N GLN A 200 -17.65 -11.41 -14.00
CA GLN A 200 -17.36 -10.61 -12.80
C GLN A 200 -16.05 -9.84 -12.93
N LEU A 201 -14.95 -10.53 -13.26
CA LEU A 201 -13.63 -9.91 -13.36
C LEU A 201 -13.57 -8.89 -14.51
N ARG A 202 -14.21 -9.16 -15.66
CA ARG A 202 -14.31 -8.20 -16.76
C ARG A 202 -15.10 -6.94 -16.36
N THR A 203 -16.18 -7.12 -15.61
CA THR A 203 -16.99 -5.99 -15.11
C THR A 203 -16.21 -5.14 -14.11
N GLN A 204 -15.51 -5.80 -13.17
CA GLN A 204 -14.66 -5.11 -12.19
C GLN A 204 -13.54 -4.32 -12.87
N ASP A 205 -12.85 -4.92 -13.85
CA ASP A 205 -11.80 -4.23 -14.62
C ASP A 205 -12.38 -3.04 -15.39
N ALA A 206 -13.47 -3.22 -16.14
CA ALA A 206 -14.08 -2.16 -16.93
C ALA A 206 -14.46 -0.95 -16.06
N LEU A 207 -15.12 -1.18 -14.92
CA LEU A 207 -15.46 -0.13 -13.96
C LEU A 207 -14.20 0.54 -13.40
N ALA A 208 -13.19 -0.23 -13.00
CA ALA A 208 -11.95 0.33 -12.45
C ALA A 208 -11.20 1.20 -13.46
N GLN A 209 -11.15 0.81 -14.74
CA GLN A 209 -10.55 1.64 -15.80
C GLN A 209 -11.32 2.95 -16.00
N GLN A 210 -12.66 2.92 -15.94
CA GLN A 210 -13.46 4.16 -16.01
C GLN A 210 -13.21 5.07 -14.80
N LEU A 211 -13.19 4.50 -13.57
CA LEU A 211 -12.87 5.24 -12.34
C LEU A 211 -11.49 5.89 -12.43
N ARG A 212 -10.50 5.15 -12.96
CA ARG A 212 -9.15 5.67 -13.19
C ARG A 212 -9.16 6.88 -14.11
N VAL A 213 -9.81 6.78 -15.27
CA VAL A 213 -9.90 7.89 -16.24
C VAL A 213 -10.52 9.14 -15.60
N LEU A 214 -11.62 8.99 -14.85
CA LEU A 214 -12.25 10.10 -14.13
C LEU A 214 -11.29 10.72 -13.10
N ARG A 215 -10.58 9.90 -12.33
CA ARG A 215 -9.65 10.34 -11.29
C ARG A 215 -8.45 11.12 -11.88
N HIS A 216 -7.91 10.67 -13.01
CA HIS A 216 -6.89 11.40 -13.76
C HIS A 216 -7.40 12.74 -14.30
N ALA A 217 -8.63 12.78 -14.82
CA ALA A 217 -9.26 14.04 -15.26
C ALA A 217 -9.47 15.04 -14.11
N GLU A 218 -9.59 14.55 -12.87
CA GLU A 218 -9.59 15.36 -11.66
C GLU A 218 -8.19 15.74 -11.14
N GLY A 219 -7.13 15.26 -11.79
CA GLY A 219 -5.74 15.62 -11.52
C GLY A 219 -5.05 14.70 -10.53
N SER A 220 -5.46 13.43 -10.43
CA SER A 220 -4.73 12.48 -9.61
C SER A 220 -3.36 12.17 -10.18
N LEU A 221 -2.35 12.22 -9.32
CA LEU A 221 -0.98 12.02 -9.72
C LEU A 221 -0.65 10.53 -9.73
N GLU A 222 -0.06 10.08 -10.83
CA GLU A 222 0.53 8.76 -10.91
C GLU A 222 2.04 8.85 -10.71
N PHE A 223 2.55 8.05 -9.79
CA PHE A 223 3.97 7.97 -9.48
C PHE A 223 4.44 6.53 -9.63
N GLU A 224 5.59 6.37 -10.25
CA GLU A 224 6.31 5.10 -10.22
C GLU A 224 7.37 5.16 -9.13
N THR A 225 7.46 4.09 -8.34
CA THR A 225 8.49 3.98 -7.31
C THR A 225 9.42 2.82 -7.60
N PHE A 226 10.71 3.10 -7.55
CA PHE A 226 11.74 2.07 -7.64
C PHE A 226 11.91 1.42 -6.26
N GLN A 227 11.15 0.36 -6.00
CA GLN A 227 11.15 -0.38 -4.74
C GLN A 227 11.52 -1.85 -4.95
N PRO A 228 12.75 -2.13 -5.39
CA PRO A 228 13.16 -3.50 -5.68
C PRO A 228 13.30 -4.31 -4.37
N ARG A 229 12.87 -5.57 -4.40
CA ARG A 229 12.87 -6.50 -3.27
C ARG A 229 13.76 -7.70 -3.55
N ALA A 230 14.40 -8.22 -2.52
CA ALA A 230 15.21 -9.43 -2.65
C ALA A 230 14.34 -10.67 -2.88
N VAL A 231 14.78 -11.53 -3.80
CA VAL A 231 14.22 -12.86 -4.02
C VAL A 231 15.16 -13.86 -3.34
N PHE A 232 14.59 -14.71 -2.49
CA PHE A 232 15.34 -15.70 -1.71
C PHE A 232 15.16 -17.11 -2.25
N GLU A 233 16.25 -17.87 -2.25
CA GLU A 233 16.23 -19.33 -2.32
C GLU A 233 16.85 -19.87 -1.03
N GLY A 234 16.00 -20.38 -0.14
CA GLY A 234 16.38 -20.73 1.23
C GLY A 234 16.95 -19.53 1.99
N GLU A 235 18.23 -19.59 2.34
CA GLU A 235 18.97 -18.57 3.11
C GLU A 235 19.71 -17.55 2.23
N ARG A 236 19.70 -17.71 0.91
CA ARG A 236 20.48 -16.91 -0.04
C ARG A 236 19.58 -15.95 -0.82
N VAL A 237 20.05 -14.72 -1.00
CA VAL A 237 19.46 -13.78 -1.98
C VAL A 237 19.99 -14.15 -3.35
N ILE A 238 19.10 -14.51 -4.28
CA ILE A 238 19.46 -14.92 -5.64
C ILE A 238 19.23 -13.82 -6.67
N ALA A 239 18.34 -12.88 -6.37
CA ALA A 239 18.03 -11.77 -7.24
C ALA A 239 17.45 -10.59 -6.45
N ILE A 240 17.40 -9.43 -7.09
CA ILE A 240 16.54 -8.33 -6.65
C ILE A 240 15.58 -8.06 -7.81
N ALA A 241 14.28 -8.11 -7.54
CA ALA A 241 13.24 -7.89 -8.53
C ALA A 241 12.42 -6.66 -8.17
N GLN A 242 12.02 -5.89 -9.19
CA GLN A 242 11.07 -4.80 -9.02
C GLN A 242 9.67 -5.34 -9.26
N GLN A 243 8.76 -5.12 -8.32
CA GLN A 243 7.34 -5.41 -8.52
C GLN A 243 6.76 -4.35 -9.46
N VAL A 244 6.24 -4.80 -10.60
CA VAL A 244 5.64 -3.93 -11.61
C VAL A 244 4.18 -3.69 -11.26
N GLN A 245 3.73 -2.44 -11.40
CA GLN A 245 2.32 -2.11 -11.33
C GLN A 245 1.63 -2.67 -12.57
N ASN A 246 0.62 -3.51 -12.39
CA ASN A 246 -0.10 -4.16 -13.49
C ASN A 246 -1.61 -3.87 -13.42
N ARG A 247 -2.35 -4.33 -14.43
CA ARG A 247 -3.77 -4.00 -14.60
C ARG A 247 -4.63 -4.50 -13.45
N ALA A 248 -4.35 -5.69 -12.91
CA ALA A 248 -5.08 -6.24 -11.77
C ALA A 248 -4.81 -5.45 -10.46
N ARG A 249 -3.57 -4.98 -10.25
CA ARG A 249 -3.24 -4.10 -9.11
C ARG A 249 -3.93 -2.74 -9.24
N GLN A 250 -3.94 -2.18 -10.44
CA GLN A 250 -4.68 -0.94 -10.73
C GLN A 250 -6.18 -1.12 -10.47
N LEU A 251 -6.78 -2.24 -10.89
CA LEU A 251 -8.18 -2.56 -10.63
C LEU A 251 -8.50 -2.47 -9.15
N ILE A 252 -7.77 -3.21 -8.32
CA ILE A 252 -8.00 -3.22 -6.87
C ILE A 252 -7.71 -1.86 -6.25
N GLU A 253 -6.68 -1.14 -6.70
CA GLU A 253 -6.37 0.22 -6.24
C GLU A 253 -7.58 1.17 -6.40
N GLU A 254 -8.18 1.25 -7.58
CA GLU A 254 -9.33 2.14 -7.84
C GLU A 254 -10.56 1.76 -7.02
N VAL A 255 -10.84 0.45 -6.90
CA VAL A 255 -11.94 -0.06 -6.08
C VAL A 255 -11.75 0.31 -4.61
N MET A 256 -10.52 0.19 -4.08
CA MET A 256 -10.25 0.54 -2.69
C MET A 256 -10.24 2.05 -2.46
N ILE A 257 -9.81 2.87 -3.43
CA ILE A 257 -9.93 4.33 -3.35
C ILE A 257 -11.41 4.73 -3.26
N ALA A 258 -12.27 4.17 -4.11
CA ALA A 258 -13.71 4.44 -4.09
C ALA A 258 -14.35 4.03 -2.75
N THR A 259 -13.99 2.85 -2.25
CA THR A 259 -14.47 2.31 -0.96
C THR A 259 -14.07 3.21 0.21
N ASN A 260 -12.79 3.59 0.27
CA ASN A 260 -12.24 4.50 1.27
C ASN A 260 -12.94 5.86 1.27
N GLY A 261 -13.29 6.38 0.10
CA GLY A 261 -14.06 7.62 -0.01
C GLY A 261 -15.50 7.48 0.49
N CYS A 262 -16.15 6.34 0.25
CA CYS A 262 -17.49 6.06 0.77
C CYS A 262 -17.50 5.94 2.30
N ALA A 263 -16.52 5.25 2.88
CA ALA A 263 -16.37 5.14 4.34
C ALA A 263 -16.18 6.52 5.00
N ALA A 264 -15.33 7.37 4.41
CA ALA A 264 -15.12 8.75 4.87
C ALA A 264 -16.42 9.57 4.83
N ARG A 265 -17.13 9.57 3.68
CA ARG A 265 -18.41 10.29 3.52
C ARG A 265 -19.49 9.77 4.46
N TYR A 266 -19.55 8.46 4.70
CA TYR A 266 -20.51 7.87 5.64
C TYR A 266 -20.29 8.41 7.07
N LEU A 267 -19.06 8.40 7.58
CA LEU A 267 -18.76 8.95 8.90
C LEU A 267 -19.09 10.44 9.00
N ALA A 268 -18.75 11.22 7.98
CA ALA A 268 -19.07 12.64 7.92
C ALA A 268 -20.59 12.90 7.96
N SER A 269 -21.38 12.13 7.20
CA SER A 269 -22.84 12.25 7.16
C SER A 269 -23.52 11.95 8.50
N ARG A 270 -22.85 11.18 9.38
CA ARG A 270 -23.33 10.85 10.73
C ARG A 270 -22.90 11.87 11.79
N GLY A 271 -22.20 12.94 11.41
CA GLY A 271 -21.67 13.93 12.34
C GLY A 271 -20.59 13.37 13.28
N GLY A 272 -19.92 12.28 12.89
CA GLY A 272 -18.82 11.70 13.64
C GLY A 272 -17.47 12.31 13.25
N ALA A 273 -16.51 12.27 14.18
CA ALA A 273 -15.12 12.51 13.82
C ALA A 273 -14.57 11.33 13.00
N SER A 274 -13.65 11.61 12.08
CA SER A 274 -13.00 10.59 11.26
C SER A 274 -11.48 10.74 11.27
N LEU A 275 -10.77 9.62 11.19
CA LEU A 275 -9.32 9.59 11.02
C LEU A 275 -9.03 9.59 9.51
N ARG A 276 -8.48 10.67 8.99
CA ARG A 276 -8.28 10.90 7.55
C ARG A 276 -6.82 10.73 7.20
N ARG A 277 -6.52 10.06 6.08
CA ARG A 277 -5.17 10.04 5.50
C ARG A 277 -5.07 11.14 4.48
N VAL A 278 -4.19 12.11 4.68
CA VAL A 278 -4.11 13.29 3.82
C VAL A 278 -2.68 13.54 3.39
N VAL A 279 -2.51 13.90 2.12
CA VAL A 279 -1.37 14.66 1.64
C VAL A 279 -1.94 16.03 1.31
N ARG A 280 -1.58 17.04 2.09
CA ARG A 280 -2.05 18.41 1.87
C ARG A 280 -1.47 18.98 0.56
N SER A 281 -1.72 20.25 0.30
CA SER A 281 -1.02 20.97 -0.77
C SER A 281 0.51 20.78 -0.65
N PRO A 282 1.22 20.60 -1.78
CA PRO A 282 2.66 20.38 -1.81
C PRO A 282 3.45 21.38 -0.94
N GLU A 283 4.24 20.88 0.01
CA GLU A 283 5.07 21.71 0.90
C GLU A 283 6.04 22.63 0.12
N ARG A 284 6.52 22.16 -1.04
CA ARG A 284 7.55 22.84 -1.84
C ARG A 284 7.12 23.03 -3.30
N TRP A 285 5.91 23.54 -3.51
CA TRP A 285 5.36 23.76 -4.87
C TRP A 285 6.26 24.54 -5.81
N LEU A 286 6.86 25.67 -5.37
CA LEU A 286 7.76 26.46 -6.22
C LEU A 286 8.97 25.64 -6.72
N ARG A 287 9.43 24.66 -5.94
CA ARG A 287 10.49 23.74 -6.40
C ARG A 287 9.95 22.72 -7.40
N ILE A 288 8.71 22.25 -7.24
CA ILE A 288 8.03 21.40 -8.25
C ILE A 288 7.91 22.17 -9.58
N ALA A 289 7.49 23.43 -9.53
CA ALA A 289 7.41 24.31 -10.69
C ALA A 289 8.78 24.54 -11.35
N ALA A 290 9.84 24.73 -10.55
CA ALA A 290 11.21 24.83 -11.07
C ALA A 290 11.68 23.53 -11.76
N VAL A 291 11.40 22.36 -11.17
CA VAL A 291 11.68 21.06 -11.82
C VAL A 291 10.93 20.96 -13.15
N ALA A 292 9.64 21.28 -13.19
CA ALA A 292 8.88 21.24 -14.44
C ALA A 292 9.45 22.20 -15.51
N LEU A 293 9.96 23.36 -15.10
CA LEU A 293 10.58 24.33 -15.99
C LEU A 293 11.88 23.81 -16.63
N GLU A 294 12.68 23.00 -15.93
CA GLU A 294 13.84 22.31 -16.50
C GLU A 294 13.48 21.40 -17.68
N TYR A 295 12.23 20.90 -17.70
CA TYR A 295 11.66 20.12 -18.79
C TYR A 295 10.88 20.96 -19.81
N GLY A 296 10.96 22.29 -19.72
CA GLY A 296 10.27 23.23 -20.61
C GLY A 296 8.77 23.36 -20.36
N VAL A 297 8.28 23.03 -19.16
CA VAL A 297 6.85 23.13 -18.80
C VAL A 297 6.67 24.14 -17.68
N THR A 298 5.83 25.15 -17.91
CA THR A 298 5.48 26.15 -16.89
C THR A 298 4.25 25.70 -16.13
N LEU A 299 4.41 25.41 -14.83
CA LEU A 299 3.29 25.19 -13.91
C LEU A 299 2.76 26.52 -13.36
N PRO A 300 1.49 26.57 -12.92
CA PRO A 300 0.92 27.74 -12.23
C PRO A 300 1.72 28.13 -10.97
N PRO A 301 1.65 29.39 -10.52
CA PRO A 301 2.33 29.84 -9.31
C PRO A 301 1.79 29.18 -8.03
N GLU A 302 0.51 28.80 -8.03
CA GLU A 302 -0.16 28.11 -6.93
C GLU A 302 -0.29 26.59 -7.21
N PRO A 303 -0.37 25.74 -6.18
CA PRO A 303 -0.52 24.30 -6.35
C PRO A 303 -1.74 23.92 -7.18
N ASP A 304 -1.49 23.21 -8.28
CA ASP A 304 -2.51 22.72 -9.20
C ASP A 304 -2.23 21.26 -9.54
N SER A 305 -3.10 20.36 -9.08
CA SER A 305 -2.94 18.92 -9.28
C SER A 305 -3.15 18.52 -10.74
N LYS A 306 -4.06 19.18 -11.48
CA LYS A 306 -4.31 18.89 -12.90
C LYS A 306 -3.13 19.30 -13.78
N ALA A 307 -2.55 20.46 -13.52
CA ALA A 307 -1.35 20.91 -14.22
C ALA A 307 -0.15 19.99 -13.95
N LEU A 308 0.03 19.57 -12.69
CA LEU A 308 1.11 18.64 -12.33
C LEU A 308 0.88 17.24 -12.92
N GLU A 309 -0.35 16.74 -12.93
CA GLU A 309 -0.73 15.47 -13.56
C GLU A 309 -0.37 15.48 -15.04
N ALA A 310 -0.80 16.51 -15.78
CA ALA A 310 -0.54 16.61 -17.21
C ALA A 310 0.97 16.67 -17.52
N PHE A 311 1.76 17.34 -16.67
CA PHE A 311 3.21 17.32 -16.74
C PHE A 311 3.77 15.90 -16.54
N LEU A 312 3.38 15.22 -15.45
CA LEU A 312 3.86 13.88 -15.12
C LEU A 312 3.48 12.86 -16.19
N ALA A 313 2.23 12.85 -16.65
CA ALA A 313 1.76 11.96 -17.71
C ALA A 313 2.54 12.14 -19.02
N LYS A 314 2.87 13.39 -19.39
CA LYS A 314 3.71 13.69 -20.56
C LYS A 314 5.15 13.20 -20.38
N ARG A 315 5.71 13.27 -19.16
CA ARG A 315 7.06 12.79 -18.87
C ARG A 315 7.12 11.26 -18.80
N HIS A 316 6.11 10.62 -18.24
CA HIS A 316 6.02 9.17 -18.22
C HIS A 316 6.09 8.58 -19.63
N LYS A 317 5.31 9.12 -20.58
CA LYS A 317 5.34 8.69 -21.99
C LYS A 317 6.67 8.99 -22.70
N ALA A 318 7.34 10.08 -22.35
CA ALA A 318 8.53 10.55 -23.05
C ALA A 318 9.82 9.87 -22.59
N ASP A 319 9.94 9.55 -21.29
CA ASP A 319 11.14 8.93 -20.70
C ASP A 319 10.73 7.98 -19.55
N PRO A 320 10.14 6.80 -19.87
CA PRO A 320 9.71 5.84 -18.85
C PRO A 320 10.88 5.31 -18.00
N LEU A 321 12.10 5.28 -18.55
CA LEU A 321 13.28 4.81 -17.82
C LEU A 321 13.64 5.71 -16.63
N ARG A 322 13.52 7.04 -16.81
CA ARG A 322 13.81 8.03 -15.76
C ARG A 322 12.57 8.51 -15.00
N PHE A 323 11.37 8.14 -15.43
CA PHE A 323 10.13 8.55 -14.77
C PHE A 323 10.05 8.16 -13.28
N PRO A 324 10.57 6.99 -12.82
CA PRO A 324 10.64 6.69 -11.39
C PRO A 324 11.50 7.68 -10.58
N ASP A 325 12.56 8.23 -11.18
CA ASP A 325 13.45 9.20 -10.52
C ASP A 325 12.75 10.56 -10.40
N LEU A 326 12.08 11.01 -11.48
CA LEU A 326 11.24 12.21 -11.46
C LEU A 326 10.12 12.07 -10.42
N SER A 327 9.42 10.92 -10.43
CA SER A 327 8.38 10.60 -9.46
C SER A 327 8.88 10.75 -8.02
N LEU A 328 10.06 10.19 -7.71
CA LEU A 328 10.67 10.30 -6.40
C LEU A 328 11.01 11.75 -6.01
N ILE A 329 11.50 12.57 -6.96
CA ILE A 329 11.76 13.99 -6.72
C ILE A 329 10.47 14.71 -6.36
N ILE A 330 9.42 14.56 -7.17
CA ILE A 330 8.13 15.23 -6.94
C ILE A 330 7.51 14.77 -5.62
N VAL A 331 7.47 13.46 -5.34
CA VAL A 331 6.98 12.92 -4.06
C VAL A 331 7.71 13.51 -2.86
N LYS A 332 9.05 13.65 -2.92
CA LYS A 332 9.82 14.31 -1.84
C LYS A 332 9.45 15.78 -1.65
N LEU A 333 9.09 16.48 -2.73
CA LEU A 333 8.71 17.89 -2.70
C LEU A 333 7.26 18.12 -2.26
N MET A 334 6.38 17.15 -2.50
CA MET A 334 4.99 17.19 -2.05
C MET A 334 4.85 17.22 -0.52
N GLY A 335 5.78 16.59 0.20
CA GLY A 335 5.70 16.45 1.65
C GLY A 335 5.16 15.09 2.05
N ARG A 336 5.04 14.86 3.36
CA ARG A 336 4.61 13.56 3.88
C ARG A 336 3.09 13.48 3.97
N GLY A 337 2.56 12.29 3.71
CA GLY A 337 1.19 11.97 4.09
C GLY A 337 1.10 11.86 5.61
N GLU A 338 0.03 12.38 6.18
CA GLU A 338 -0.23 12.33 7.61
C GLU A 338 -1.65 11.85 7.89
N TYR A 339 -1.87 11.30 9.08
CA TYR A 339 -3.21 11.14 9.61
C TYR A 339 -3.64 12.43 10.32
N VAL A 340 -4.86 12.86 10.05
CA VAL A 340 -5.50 14.00 10.71
C VAL A 340 -6.89 13.62 11.20
N VAL A 341 -7.38 14.34 12.20
CA VAL A 341 -8.77 14.20 12.64
C VAL A 341 -9.60 15.24 11.92
N GLU A 342 -10.60 14.77 11.20
CA GLU A 342 -11.65 15.61 10.64
C GLU A 342 -12.84 15.58 11.59
N THR A 343 -13.32 16.76 11.97
CA THR A 343 -14.52 16.93 12.79
C THR A 343 -15.62 17.60 11.97
N PRO A 344 -16.90 17.30 12.25
CA PRO A 344 -18.02 17.93 11.54
C PRO A 344 -17.93 19.46 11.58
N GLY A 345 -18.17 20.10 10.44
CA GLY A 345 -18.12 21.57 10.29
C GLY A 345 -16.71 22.18 10.22
N GLY A 346 -15.65 21.37 10.26
CA GLY A 346 -14.28 21.82 9.99
C GLY A 346 -14.03 22.11 8.50
N PRO A 347 -12.93 22.80 8.16
CA PRO A 347 -12.55 23.00 6.77
C PRO A 347 -12.29 21.65 6.08
N PRO A 348 -12.75 21.45 4.84
CA PRO A 348 -12.54 20.19 4.13
C PRO A 348 -11.06 19.93 3.91
N ILE A 349 -10.59 18.72 4.26
CA ILE A 349 -9.18 18.33 4.12
C ILE A 349 -9.03 17.28 3.02
N GLY A 350 -8.47 17.69 1.88
CA GLY A 350 -8.25 16.81 0.74
C GLY A 350 -6.89 16.12 0.71
N HIS A 351 -6.77 15.12 -0.16
CA HIS A 351 -5.55 14.40 -0.48
C HIS A 351 -5.08 14.79 -1.90
N PHE A 352 -4.12 15.71 -1.98
CA PHE A 352 -3.64 16.32 -3.23
C PHE A 352 -3.23 15.28 -4.28
N GLY A 353 -2.41 14.29 -3.90
CA GLY A 353 -1.91 13.27 -4.85
C GLY A 353 -3.00 12.37 -5.43
N LEU A 354 -4.14 12.22 -4.75
CA LEU A 354 -5.23 11.35 -5.20
C LEU A 354 -6.36 12.15 -5.87
N ALA A 355 -6.28 13.49 -5.84
CA ALA A 355 -7.36 14.39 -6.26
C ALA A 355 -8.72 14.11 -5.58
N VAL A 356 -8.72 13.54 -4.37
CA VAL A 356 -9.95 13.27 -3.60
C VAL A 356 -10.01 14.14 -2.36
N ARG A 357 -11.21 14.62 -2.02
CA ARG A 357 -11.46 15.38 -0.79
C ARG A 357 -11.79 14.48 0.38
N ASP A 358 -12.43 13.34 0.12
CA ASP A 358 -12.87 12.37 1.12
C ASP A 358 -12.10 11.06 1.02
N TYR A 359 -11.11 10.84 1.89
CA TYR A 359 -10.26 9.66 1.95
C TYR A 359 -9.80 9.32 3.37
N THR A 360 -10.16 8.11 3.80
CA THR A 360 -9.65 7.44 5.00
C THR A 360 -9.07 6.09 4.61
N HIS A 361 -8.17 5.52 5.40
CA HIS A 361 -7.83 4.11 5.23
C HIS A 361 -8.88 3.26 5.96
N SER A 362 -9.51 2.34 5.24
CA SER A 362 -10.58 1.47 5.75
C SER A 362 -10.58 0.05 5.17
N THR A 363 -9.64 -0.28 4.28
CA THR A 363 -9.68 -1.50 3.47
C THR A 363 -8.61 -2.53 3.81
N ALA A 364 -7.79 -2.30 4.84
CA ALA A 364 -6.71 -3.22 5.24
C ALA A 364 -6.51 -3.41 6.76
N PRO A 365 -7.57 -3.76 7.52
CA PRO A 365 -7.50 -3.82 8.98
C PRO A 365 -6.60 -4.94 9.54
N ASN A 366 -6.23 -5.98 8.79
CA ASN A 366 -5.28 -7.00 9.28
C ASN A 366 -3.85 -6.46 9.40
N ARG A 367 -3.53 -5.38 8.69
CA ARG A 367 -2.15 -4.85 8.56
C ARG A 367 -2.01 -3.36 8.81
N ARG A 368 -3.11 -2.63 9.05
CA ARG A 368 -3.10 -1.19 9.39
C ARG A 368 -4.06 -0.87 10.54
N PHE A 369 -3.52 -0.31 11.61
CA PHE A 369 -4.26 0.11 12.80
C PHE A 369 -5.25 1.27 12.53
N PRO A 370 -4.94 2.25 11.66
CA PRO A 370 -5.90 3.27 11.25
C PRO A 370 -7.19 2.67 10.67
N ASP A 371 -7.11 1.62 9.86
CA ASP A 371 -8.26 0.91 9.31
C ASP A 371 -9.07 0.20 10.41
N LEU A 372 -8.40 -0.32 11.44
CA LEU A 372 -9.06 -0.89 12.62
C LEU A 372 -9.80 0.18 13.44
N ILE A 373 -9.22 1.38 13.58
CA ILE A 373 -9.90 2.55 14.19
C ILE A 373 -11.13 2.91 13.35
N THR A 374 -10.98 3.02 12.03
CA THR A 374 -12.07 3.35 11.10
C THR A 374 -13.19 2.32 11.19
N SER A 375 -12.87 1.02 11.24
CA SER A 375 -13.86 -0.07 11.39
C SER A 375 -14.70 0.10 12.65
N ARG A 376 -14.06 0.44 13.78
CA ARG A 376 -14.74 0.70 15.06
C ARG A 376 -15.64 1.93 15.00
N LEU A 377 -15.18 3.01 14.36
CA LEU A 377 -15.99 4.22 14.15
C LEU A 377 -17.21 3.92 13.27
N LEU A 378 -17.02 3.18 12.17
CA LEU A 378 -18.10 2.77 11.27
C LEU A 378 -19.15 1.92 11.99
N LYS A 379 -18.73 0.91 12.76
CA LYS A 379 -19.66 0.04 13.51
C LYS A 379 -20.42 0.79 14.60
N ALA A 380 -19.78 1.73 15.29
CA ALA A 380 -20.49 2.57 16.26
C ALA A 380 -21.54 3.45 15.56
N ALA A 381 -21.19 4.05 14.42
CA ALA A 381 -22.11 4.85 13.62
C ALA A 381 -23.28 4.04 13.02
N LEU A 382 -23.02 2.80 12.56
CA LEU A 382 -24.06 1.86 12.10
C LEU A 382 -25.03 1.50 13.23
N ALA A 383 -24.51 1.24 14.43
CA ALA A 383 -25.32 0.90 15.59
C ALA A 383 -25.95 2.13 16.29
N ALA A 384 -25.80 3.34 15.74
CA ALA A 384 -26.19 4.60 16.38
C ALA A 384 -25.68 4.75 17.83
N LYS A 385 -24.49 4.22 18.11
CA LYS A 385 -23.81 4.29 19.42
C LYS A 385 -22.82 5.46 19.45
N PRO A 386 -22.48 5.97 20.64
CA PRO A 386 -21.42 6.96 20.80
C PRO A 386 -20.09 6.46 20.18
N PRO A 387 -19.29 7.35 19.58
CA PRO A 387 -18.01 6.96 18.99
C PRO A 387 -17.08 6.38 20.08
N PRO A 388 -16.35 5.29 19.78
CA PRO A 388 -15.49 4.62 20.77
C PRO A 388 -14.22 5.41 21.12
N TYR A 389 -13.98 6.55 20.46
CA TYR A 389 -12.84 7.42 20.67
C TYR A 389 -13.31 8.85 20.83
N SER A 390 -12.71 9.59 21.77
CA SER A 390 -12.88 11.04 21.83
C SER A 390 -12.06 11.73 20.74
N ASN A 391 -12.40 12.97 20.38
CA ASN A 391 -11.62 13.76 19.41
C ASN A 391 -10.16 13.95 19.86
N ALA A 392 -9.93 14.13 21.16
CA ALA A 392 -8.57 14.24 21.72
C ALA A 392 -7.79 12.93 21.58
N GLU A 393 -8.45 11.80 21.83
CA GLU A 393 -7.84 10.47 21.65
C GLU A 393 -7.53 10.20 20.17
N LEU A 394 -8.45 10.52 19.26
CA LEU A 394 -8.20 10.43 17.81
C LEU A 394 -7.04 11.32 17.37
N GLY A 395 -6.90 12.52 17.94
CA GLY A 395 -5.79 13.44 17.64
C GLY A 395 -4.44 12.84 18.04
N ALA A 396 -4.37 12.25 19.24
CA ALA A 396 -3.18 11.55 19.70
C ALA A 396 -2.86 10.30 18.85
N LEU A 397 -3.89 9.54 18.47
CA LEU A 397 -3.75 8.37 17.59
C LEU A 397 -3.28 8.76 16.19
N ALA A 398 -3.77 9.87 15.62
CA ALA A 398 -3.35 10.37 14.32
C ALA A 398 -1.86 10.68 14.28
N LEU A 399 -1.36 11.41 15.29
CA LEU A 399 0.06 11.73 15.43
C LEU A 399 0.90 10.45 15.61
N HIS A 400 0.44 9.55 16.47
CA HIS A 400 1.14 8.28 16.73
C HIS A 400 1.21 7.42 15.47
N CYS A 401 0.10 7.21 14.78
CA CYS A 401 0.06 6.38 13.58
C CYS A 401 0.95 6.95 12.47
N THR A 402 0.95 8.28 12.28
CA THR A 402 1.84 8.95 11.32
C THR A 402 3.32 8.69 11.66
N ARG A 403 3.70 8.82 12.93
CA ARG A 403 5.08 8.58 13.37
C ARG A 403 5.51 7.12 13.20
N GLN A 404 4.65 6.17 13.55
CA GLN A 404 4.99 4.75 13.48
C GLN A 404 5.03 4.21 12.05
N GLU A 405 4.17 4.69 11.15
CA GLU A 405 4.30 4.37 9.72
C GLU A 405 5.62 4.91 9.14
N ASP A 406 5.99 6.15 9.48
CA ASP A 406 7.29 6.73 9.12
C ASP A 406 8.46 5.88 9.66
N ALA A 407 8.33 5.33 10.88
CA ALA A 407 9.31 4.43 11.47
C ALA A 407 9.40 3.12 10.69
N ALA A 408 8.26 2.49 10.38
CA ALA A 408 8.20 1.24 9.61
C ALA A 408 8.82 1.41 8.22
N GLN A 409 8.45 2.46 7.48
CA GLN A 409 9.02 2.75 6.16
C GLN A 409 10.55 2.94 6.20
N LYS A 410 11.08 3.54 7.27
CA LYS A 410 12.54 3.67 7.47
C LYS A 410 13.21 2.32 7.71
N VAL A 411 12.57 1.39 8.42
CA VAL A 411 13.05 0.02 8.58
C VAL A 411 13.06 -0.69 7.22
N GLU A 412 11.94 -0.72 6.51
CA GLU A 412 11.84 -1.38 5.20
C GLU A 412 12.85 -0.82 4.18
N ARG A 413 13.03 0.51 4.16
CA ARG A 413 14.05 1.14 3.32
C ARG A 413 15.48 0.73 3.72
N GLN A 414 15.79 0.66 5.01
CA GLN A 414 17.11 0.19 5.48
C GLN A 414 17.33 -1.29 5.09
N MET A 415 16.30 -2.12 5.23
CA MET A 415 16.38 -3.55 4.93
C MET A 415 16.53 -3.81 3.44
N ARG A 416 15.80 -3.10 2.56
CA ARG A 416 16.01 -3.18 1.10
C ARG A 416 17.45 -2.87 0.69
N LYS A 417 18.07 -1.88 1.33
CA LYS A 417 19.48 -1.56 1.09
C LYS A 417 20.42 -2.65 1.57
N SER A 418 20.13 -3.24 2.72
CA SER A 418 20.89 -4.35 3.31
C SER A 418 20.79 -5.60 2.43
N GLU A 419 19.60 -5.91 1.94
CA GLU A 419 19.30 -6.97 0.99
C GLU A 419 20.05 -6.78 -0.34
N ALA A 420 20.08 -5.55 -0.87
CA ALA A 420 20.83 -5.25 -2.08
C ALA A 420 22.35 -5.38 -1.88
N ALA A 421 22.86 -4.88 -0.74
CA ALA A 421 24.27 -5.03 -0.37
C ALA A 421 24.65 -6.50 -0.19
N LEU A 422 23.72 -7.34 0.31
CA LEU A 422 23.92 -8.78 0.44
C LEU A 422 24.09 -9.47 -0.91
N LEU A 423 23.21 -9.19 -1.88
CA LEU A 423 23.36 -9.75 -3.23
C LEU A 423 24.69 -9.32 -3.88
N LEU A 424 25.09 -8.07 -3.67
CA LEU A 424 26.28 -7.50 -4.30
C LEU A 424 27.60 -7.84 -3.58
N GLU A 425 27.56 -8.42 -2.37
CA GLU A 425 28.75 -8.75 -1.57
C GLU A 425 29.73 -9.65 -2.34
N SER A 426 29.22 -10.66 -3.06
CA SER A 426 30.04 -11.56 -3.88
C SER A 426 30.42 -10.97 -5.25
N HIS A 427 29.95 -9.78 -5.59
CA HIS A 427 30.19 -9.13 -6.87
C HIS A 427 31.19 -7.96 -6.80
N VAL A 428 31.80 -7.73 -5.64
CA VAL A 428 32.81 -6.67 -5.48
C VAL A 428 33.92 -6.82 -6.53
N GLY A 429 34.22 -5.72 -7.23
CA GLY A 429 35.15 -5.68 -8.36
C GLY A 429 34.50 -5.74 -9.74
N GLN A 430 33.22 -6.11 -9.85
CA GLN A 430 32.48 -6.14 -11.11
C GLN A 430 32.08 -4.74 -11.60
N ARG A 431 31.75 -4.65 -12.89
CA ARG A 431 31.38 -3.42 -13.60
C ARG A 431 29.90 -3.45 -13.97
N TYR A 432 29.26 -2.29 -13.93
CA TYR A 432 27.85 -2.14 -14.19
C TYR A 432 27.54 -0.87 -14.97
N ASP A 433 26.49 -0.95 -15.78
CA ASP A 433 25.81 0.21 -16.32
C ASP A 433 24.88 0.80 -15.26
N ALA A 434 24.92 2.11 -15.10
CA ALA A 434 24.13 2.81 -14.09
C ALA A 434 23.63 4.17 -14.56
N LEU A 435 22.69 4.70 -13.80
CA LEU A 435 22.09 6.02 -13.97
C LEU A 435 22.34 6.85 -12.71
N VAL A 436 22.76 8.10 -12.85
CA VAL A 436 22.89 9.02 -11.71
C VAL A 436 21.48 9.41 -11.21
N THR A 437 21.15 9.03 -9.98
CA THR A 437 19.82 9.26 -9.36
C THR A 437 19.80 10.43 -8.36
N GLY A 438 20.97 10.91 -7.94
CA GLY A 438 21.07 12.04 -7.04
C GLY A 438 22.46 12.66 -7.05
N ALA A 439 22.52 13.99 -6.98
CA ALA A 439 23.75 14.74 -6.81
C ALA A 439 23.50 15.89 -5.82
N THR A 440 24.14 15.81 -4.65
CA THR A 440 24.06 16.85 -3.60
C THR A 440 25.46 17.15 -3.06
N ALA A 441 25.56 18.11 -2.15
CA ALA A 441 26.81 18.38 -1.43
C ALA A 441 27.33 17.15 -0.64
N ASP A 442 26.44 16.23 -0.25
CA ASP A 442 26.78 15.04 0.54
C ASP A 442 27.27 13.86 -0.32
N GLY A 443 27.12 13.96 -1.64
CA GLY A 443 27.63 12.98 -2.61
C GLY A 443 26.78 12.81 -3.85
N VAL A 444 27.17 11.82 -4.66
CA VAL A 444 26.45 11.39 -5.85
C VAL A 444 25.99 9.95 -5.67
N TRP A 445 24.77 9.63 -6.10
CA TRP A 445 24.18 8.30 -6.05
C TRP A 445 23.89 7.80 -7.46
N VAL A 446 24.09 6.51 -7.65
CA VAL A 446 23.87 5.81 -8.91
C VAL A 446 22.97 4.60 -8.69
N ARG A 447 22.08 4.34 -9.65
CA ARG A 447 21.21 3.18 -9.72
C ARG A 447 21.67 2.27 -10.85
N LEU A 448 21.95 1.02 -10.52
CA LEU A 448 22.28 -0.03 -11.49
C LEU A 448 21.03 -0.43 -12.28
N PHE A 449 21.20 -0.78 -13.56
CA PHE A 449 20.11 -1.36 -14.36
C PHE A 449 19.85 -2.83 -14.01
N SER A 450 20.91 -3.62 -13.76
CA SER A 450 20.80 -5.03 -13.39
C SER A 450 22.00 -5.49 -12.54
N PRO A 451 21.78 -6.06 -11.33
CA PRO A 451 20.50 -6.09 -10.62
C PRO A 451 20.08 -4.67 -10.18
N PRO A 452 18.77 -4.40 -10.02
CA PRO A 452 18.27 -3.11 -9.58
C PRO A 452 18.74 -2.78 -8.15
N ALA A 453 19.77 -1.93 -8.02
CA ALA A 453 20.34 -1.50 -6.75
C ALA A 453 20.84 -0.06 -6.81
N GLU A 454 20.75 0.68 -5.70
CA GLU A 454 21.26 2.06 -5.58
C GLU A 454 22.44 2.10 -4.59
N GLY A 455 23.51 2.80 -4.97
CA GLY A 455 24.69 3.00 -4.13
C GLY A 455 25.31 4.38 -4.31
N LYS A 456 26.34 4.67 -3.52
CA LYS A 456 27.06 5.94 -3.53
C LYS A 456 28.25 5.86 -4.48
N LEU A 457 28.48 6.92 -5.27
CA LEU A 457 29.73 7.10 -5.99
C LEU A 457 30.76 7.74 -5.05
N VAL A 458 31.80 6.99 -4.68
CA VAL A 458 32.83 7.46 -3.73
C VAL A 458 34.02 8.14 -4.41
N SER A 459 34.15 8.00 -5.74
CA SER A 459 35.16 8.67 -6.56
C SER A 459 34.64 8.94 -7.98
N GLY A 460 35.12 10.01 -8.62
CA GLY A 460 34.74 10.38 -9.99
C GLY A 460 33.41 11.13 -10.11
N ALA A 461 32.92 11.74 -9.03
CA ALA A 461 31.58 12.37 -8.98
C ALA A 461 31.48 13.74 -9.65
N ALA A 462 32.62 14.39 -9.95
CA ALA A 462 32.64 15.79 -10.35
C ALA A 462 31.97 16.02 -11.71
N GLY A 463 31.00 16.94 -11.75
CA GLY A 463 30.32 17.35 -12.98
C GLY A 463 29.15 16.47 -13.42
N LEU A 464 28.91 15.33 -12.76
CA LEU A 464 27.78 14.46 -13.05
C LEU A 464 26.44 15.11 -12.65
N LYS A 465 25.44 14.95 -13.52
CA LYS A 465 24.07 15.42 -13.32
C LYS A 465 23.12 14.24 -13.19
N VAL A 466 22.01 14.48 -12.49
CA VAL A 466 20.92 13.50 -12.41
C VAL A 466 20.44 13.17 -13.82
N GLY A 467 20.32 11.87 -14.11
CA GLY A 467 19.97 11.34 -15.43
C GLY A 467 21.17 10.94 -16.30
N ASP A 468 22.41 11.28 -15.94
CA ASP A 468 23.58 10.83 -16.70
C ASP A 468 23.71 9.30 -16.65
N LYS A 469 23.97 8.69 -17.81
CA LYS A 469 24.32 7.27 -17.91
C LYS A 469 25.81 7.13 -17.71
N VAL A 470 26.21 6.22 -16.82
CA VAL A 470 27.60 6.05 -16.42
C VAL A 470 27.96 4.57 -16.31
N HIS A 471 29.24 4.26 -16.46
CA HIS A 471 29.80 2.94 -16.14
C HIS A 471 30.49 3.02 -14.79
N VAL A 472 30.18 2.08 -13.90
CA VAL A 472 30.70 2.08 -12.53
C VAL A 472 31.29 0.73 -12.17
N LYS A 473 32.25 0.73 -11.26
CA LYS A 473 32.80 -0.48 -10.63
C LYS A 473 32.39 -0.55 -9.17
N LEU A 474 31.84 -1.67 -8.74
CA LEU A 474 31.53 -1.94 -7.34
C LEU A 474 32.82 -2.13 -6.55
N VAL A 475 33.02 -1.36 -5.48
CA VAL A 475 34.26 -1.39 -4.68
C VAL A 475 34.06 -1.87 -3.25
N ALA A 476 32.87 -1.67 -2.67
CA ALA A 476 32.57 -2.15 -1.33
C ALA A 476 31.07 -2.34 -1.10
N THR A 477 30.74 -3.23 -0.17
CA THR A 477 29.40 -3.38 0.41
C THR A 477 29.50 -3.44 1.93
N ASN A 478 28.45 -2.99 2.62
CA ASN A 478 28.24 -3.23 4.05
C ASN A 478 26.79 -3.65 4.25
N VAL A 479 26.58 -4.94 4.52
CA VAL A 479 25.23 -5.53 4.63
C VAL A 479 24.47 -4.96 5.81
N GLU A 480 25.08 -4.88 7.01
CA GLU A 480 24.42 -4.38 8.22
C GLU A 480 23.91 -2.94 8.07
N ARG A 481 24.69 -2.07 7.40
CA ARG A 481 24.34 -0.66 7.18
C ARG A 481 23.60 -0.42 5.88
N GLY A 482 23.52 -1.42 4.99
CA GLY A 482 22.98 -1.29 3.64
C GLY A 482 23.77 -0.29 2.79
N PHE A 483 25.10 -0.29 2.87
CA PHE A 483 25.95 0.56 2.04
C PHE A 483 26.48 -0.22 0.83
N ILE A 484 26.51 0.46 -0.31
CA ILE A 484 27.02 -0.04 -1.58
C ILE A 484 27.80 1.12 -2.19
N ASP A 485 29.10 0.92 -2.42
CA ASP A 485 29.99 1.96 -2.89
C ASP A 485 30.55 1.63 -4.28
N PHE A 486 30.50 2.63 -5.16
CA PHE A 486 30.92 2.57 -6.55
C PHE A 486 31.99 3.60 -6.85
N VAL A 487 32.83 3.31 -7.85
CA VAL A 487 33.71 4.31 -8.50
C VAL A 487 33.35 4.45 -9.97
N LEU A 488 33.47 5.66 -10.50
CA LEU A 488 33.28 5.90 -11.93
C LEU A 488 34.40 5.20 -12.72
N LEU A 489 34.03 4.60 -13.86
CA LEU A 489 34.98 4.13 -14.86
C LEU A 489 35.11 5.18 -15.96
N GLU A 490 36.33 5.40 -16.44
CA GLU A 490 36.62 6.27 -17.59
C GLU A 490 36.02 5.75 -18.89
#